data_AF-A0A1E8FJW6-F1
#
_entry.id   AF-A0A1E8FJW6-F1
#
_cell.length_a   1.000
_cell.length_b   1.000
_cell.length_c   1.000
_cell.angle_alpha   90.00
_cell.angle_beta   90.00
_cell.angle_gamma   90.00
#
_symmetry.space_group_name_H-M   'P 1'
#
loop_
_entity.id
_entity.type
_entity.pdbx_description
1 polymer ?
#
loop_
_entity_poly.entity_id
_entity_poly.type
_entity_poly.pdbx_seq_one_letter_code
_entity_poly.pdbx_strand_id
1 'polypeptide(L)'
;MRQYAAISAALLLTGCTLTPAKEDKTELTVTQPQPQVSVADCIFTASDNLDPARCELSFWLDYWAQVEQMGWPKRESLIEQLNDTPDALLQKVILSQPVNTPYKARLRAQHWFEQLLPALTEANQQRLSAIIQKPSEHMLEFESAITLLSKVNNGQDKTIEAQEQQISELKAQLEALLKIESNLMSQEEETQQ
;
A
#
# COMPACT_ATOMS: atom_id res chain seq x y z
N MET A 1 -59.64 -19.12 37.39
CA MET A 1 -60.30 -18.45 36.24
C MET A 1 -59.17 -18.08 35.28
N ARG A 2 -59.03 -18.74 34.12
CA ARG A 2 -59.59 -18.31 32.81
C ARG A 2 -59.20 -16.84 32.56
N GLN A 3 -58.31 -16.46 31.62
CA GLN A 3 -58.32 -16.77 30.19
C GLN A 3 -56.94 -16.49 29.53
N TYR A 4 -56.61 -17.33 28.53
CA TYR A 4 -56.05 -17.05 27.19
C TYR A 4 -55.63 -15.58 26.90
N ALA A 5 -54.49 -15.29 26.27
CA ALA A 5 -54.19 -15.74 24.91
C ALA A 5 -52.70 -15.61 24.54
N ALA A 6 -52.20 -16.66 23.89
CA ALA A 6 -51.11 -16.56 22.93
C ALA A 6 -51.66 -16.13 21.57
N ILE A 7 -50.74 -15.87 20.63
CA ILE A 7 -50.84 -15.98 19.17
C ILE A 7 -50.67 -14.64 18.43
N SER A 8 -49.43 -14.48 17.95
CA SER A 8 -49.02 -14.29 16.55
C SER A 8 -49.74 -13.24 15.70
N ALA A 9 -48.94 -12.32 15.16
CA ALA A 9 -49.26 -11.65 13.90
C ALA A 9 -48.00 -11.59 13.01
N ALA A 10 -47.85 -12.61 12.18
CA ALA A 10 -47.13 -12.51 10.91
C ALA A 10 -48.12 -12.93 9.81
N LEU A 11 -48.49 -11.99 8.94
CA LEU A 11 -49.21 -12.12 7.66
C LEU A 11 -49.04 -10.75 6.97
N LEU A 12 -48.08 -10.57 6.07
CA LEU A 12 -48.13 -10.84 4.62
C LEU A 12 -49.19 -10.04 3.83
N LEU A 13 -48.64 -9.23 2.90
CA LEU A 13 -49.04 -9.02 1.50
C LEU A 13 -50.17 -8.03 1.11
N THR A 14 -49.84 -7.28 0.05
CA THR A 14 -50.68 -6.56 -0.94
C THR A 14 -51.18 -5.16 -0.54
N GLY A 15 -51.18 -4.14 -1.39
CA GLY A 15 -50.87 -4.09 -2.83
C GLY A 15 -50.67 -2.64 -3.32
N CYS A 16 -50.04 -2.53 -4.49
CA CYS A 16 -49.91 -1.30 -5.24
C CYS A 16 -51.29 -0.71 -5.57
N THR A 17 -51.51 0.56 -5.23
CA THR A 17 -52.52 1.37 -5.91
C THR A 17 -51.87 2.08 -7.08
N LEU A 18 -52.20 1.60 -8.27
CA LEU A 18 -51.99 2.24 -9.56
C LEU A 18 -52.78 3.56 -9.61
N THR A 19 -52.11 4.69 -9.82
CA THR A 19 -52.74 5.94 -10.28
C THR A 19 -52.02 6.41 -11.55
N PRO A 20 -52.73 6.64 -12.67
CA PRO A 20 -52.11 7.08 -13.90
C PRO A 20 -51.95 8.61 -13.84
N ALA A 21 -50.70 9.09 -13.80
CA ALA A 21 -50.42 10.48 -14.12
C ALA A 21 -50.44 10.64 -15.64
N LYS A 22 -51.32 11.54 -16.08
CA LYS A 22 -51.63 11.90 -17.46
C LYS A 22 -50.38 12.43 -18.17
N GLU A 23 -50.19 11.97 -19.40
CA GLU A 23 -49.11 12.32 -20.32
C GLU A 23 -48.90 13.84 -20.45
N ASP A 24 -47.64 14.26 -20.33
CA ASP A 24 -47.12 15.37 -21.12
C ASP A 24 -45.99 14.81 -21.99
N LYS A 25 -46.26 14.72 -23.29
CA LYS A 25 -45.29 14.33 -24.31
C LYS A 25 -44.21 15.40 -24.39
N THR A 26 -43.12 15.21 -23.65
CA THR A 26 -41.82 15.71 -24.09
C THR A 26 -40.97 14.49 -24.40
N GLU A 27 -40.82 14.22 -25.68
CA GLU A 27 -39.90 13.23 -26.22
C GLU A 27 -38.47 13.68 -25.91
N LEU A 28 -38.04 13.43 -24.68
CA LEU A 28 -36.63 13.35 -24.34
C LEU A 28 -36.23 11.91 -24.58
N THR A 29 -35.64 11.66 -25.74
CA THR A 29 -34.85 10.46 -26.00
C THR A 29 -33.76 10.41 -24.94
N VAL A 30 -34.05 9.77 -23.79
CA VAL A 30 -33.04 9.28 -22.88
C VAL A 30 -32.43 8.09 -23.60
N THR A 31 -31.47 8.39 -24.47
CA THR A 31 -30.44 7.43 -24.82
C THR A 31 -29.76 7.09 -23.49
N GLN A 32 -30.20 6.01 -22.83
CA GLN A 32 -29.28 5.26 -22.00
C GLN A 32 -28.15 4.87 -22.95
N PRO A 33 -26.92 5.36 -22.77
CA PRO A 33 -25.82 4.68 -23.39
C PRO A 33 -25.84 3.31 -22.73
N GLN A 34 -26.23 2.28 -23.48
CA GLN A 34 -25.62 0.98 -23.25
C GLN A 34 -24.12 1.23 -23.14
N PRO A 35 -23.38 0.56 -22.24
CA PRO A 35 -21.93 0.60 -22.33
C PRO A 35 -21.59 0.04 -23.71
N GLN A 36 -21.39 0.95 -24.67
CA GLN A 36 -20.72 0.64 -25.91
C GLN A 36 -19.32 0.31 -25.45
N VAL A 37 -19.08 -0.98 -25.23
CA VAL A 37 -17.74 -1.53 -25.23
C VAL A 37 -17.25 -1.28 -26.65
N SER A 38 -16.71 -0.08 -26.88
CA SER A 38 -16.01 0.25 -28.10
C SER A 38 -14.73 -0.57 -28.09
N VAL A 39 -14.78 -1.73 -28.72
CA VAL A 39 -13.60 -2.54 -28.99
C VAL A 39 -12.78 -1.81 -30.03
N ALA A 40 -11.85 -0.98 -29.54
CA ALA A 40 -10.51 -0.66 -30.05
C ALA A 40 -10.01 0.64 -29.36
N ASP A 41 -10.06 0.70 -28.03
CA ASP A 41 -9.43 1.80 -27.28
C ASP A 41 -8.06 1.33 -26.82
N CYS A 42 -7.04 1.70 -27.58
CA CYS A 42 -5.68 1.29 -27.34
C CYS A 42 -5.18 1.78 -25.97
N ILE A 43 -4.29 1.02 -25.35
CA ILE A 43 -3.65 1.50 -24.11
C ILE A 43 -2.80 2.76 -24.34
N PHE A 44 -2.28 2.96 -25.55
CA PHE A 44 -1.45 4.11 -25.96
C PHE A 44 -2.20 5.05 -26.92
N THR A 45 -1.88 6.34 -26.91
CA THR A 45 -2.56 7.38 -27.72
C THR A 45 -2.17 7.37 -29.20
N ALA A 46 -0.92 7.07 -29.53
CA ALA A 46 -0.43 6.92 -30.90
C ALA A 46 0.89 6.15 -30.87
N SER A 47 0.96 5.02 -31.57
CA SER A 47 2.24 4.35 -31.79
C SER A 47 2.23 3.72 -33.18
N ASP A 48 2.92 4.36 -34.11
CA ASP A 48 2.92 4.01 -35.53
C ASP A 48 3.57 2.65 -35.85
N ASN A 49 4.05 1.90 -34.85
CA ASN A 49 4.68 0.60 -35.03
C ASN A 49 4.43 -0.37 -33.86
N LEU A 50 3.36 -0.17 -33.08
CA LEU A 50 3.04 -1.08 -31.99
C LEU A 50 2.46 -2.39 -32.52
N ASP A 51 2.95 -3.51 -31.98
CA ASP A 51 2.28 -4.80 -32.15
C ASP A 51 0.80 -4.67 -31.72
N PRO A 52 -0.18 -5.02 -32.57
CA PRO A 52 -1.60 -4.95 -32.22
C PRO A 52 -1.95 -5.61 -30.89
N ALA A 53 -1.25 -6.68 -30.50
CA ALA A 53 -1.48 -7.35 -29.21
C ALA A 53 -1.15 -6.44 -28.01
N ARG A 54 -0.13 -5.57 -28.13
CA ARG A 54 0.29 -4.63 -27.06
C ARG A 54 -0.66 -3.44 -26.90
N CYS A 55 -1.60 -3.28 -27.83
CA CYS A 55 -2.66 -2.30 -27.72
C CYS A 55 -3.74 -2.73 -26.71
N GLU A 56 -3.89 -4.05 -26.52
CA GLU A 56 -4.89 -4.67 -25.66
C GLU A 56 -4.41 -4.72 -24.20
N LEU A 57 -5.27 -4.29 -23.27
CA LEU A 57 -4.95 -4.34 -21.84
C LEU A 57 -4.74 -5.79 -21.35
N SER A 58 -5.46 -6.76 -21.92
CA SER A 58 -5.34 -8.19 -21.58
C SER A 58 -3.93 -8.73 -21.77
N PHE A 59 -3.24 -8.33 -22.85
CA PHE A 59 -1.84 -8.69 -23.10
C PHE A 59 -0.94 -8.30 -21.92
N TRP A 60 -1.14 -7.09 -21.37
CA TRP A 60 -0.35 -6.58 -20.25
C TRP A 60 -0.67 -7.30 -18.93
N LEU A 61 -1.93 -7.65 -18.71
CA LEU A 61 -2.35 -8.44 -17.55
C LEU A 61 -1.75 -9.85 -17.59
N ASP A 62 -1.77 -10.50 -18.76
CA ASP A 62 -1.16 -11.80 -18.97
C ASP A 62 0.37 -11.73 -18.80
N TYR A 63 0.99 -10.67 -19.32
CA TYR A 63 2.42 -10.42 -19.13
C TYR A 63 2.76 -10.23 -17.64
N TRP A 64 1.96 -9.46 -16.90
CA TRP A 64 2.15 -9.28 -15.46
C TRP A 64 2.05 -10.62 -14.72
N ALA A 65 1.05 -11.44 -15.02
CA ALA A 65 0.90 -12.77 -14.40
C ALA A 65 2.13 -13.66 -14.63
N GLN A 66 2.78 -13.56 -15.80
CA GLN A 66 4.04 -14.27 -16.08
C GLN A 66 5.22 -13.70 -15.29
N VAL A 67 5.30 -12.37 -15.18
CA VAL A 67 6.37 -11.67 -14.47
C VAL A 67 6.38 -12.01 -12.97
N GLU A 68 5.21 -12.22 -12.36
CA GLU A 68 5.10 -12.58 -10.93
C GLU A 68 5.82 -13.89 -10.59
N GLN A 69 5.94 -14.79 -11.57
CA GLN A 69 6.64 -16.08 -11.41
C GLN A 69 8.17 -15.96 -11.61
N MET A 70 8.68 -14.78 -11.97
CA MET A 70 10.10 -14.58 -12.29
C MET A 70 10.90 -14.03 -11.09
N GLY A 71 12.04 -14.65 -10.81
CA GLY A 71 13.01 -14.11 -9.85
C GLY A 71 13.62 -12.78 -10.32
N TRP A 72 14.00 -11.93 -9.36
CA TRP A 72 14.59 -10.60 -9.64
C TRP A 72 15.75 -10.62 -10.65
N PRO A 73 16.76 -11.51 -10.57
CA PRO A 73 17.90 -11.47 -11.50
C PRO A 73 17.50 -11.62 -12.96
N LYS A 74 16.47 -12.44 -13.25
CA LYS A 74 15.95 -12.60 -14.61
C LYS A 74 15.23 -11.33 -15.08
N ARG A 75 14.41 -10.74 -14.21
CA ARG A 75 13.67 -9.50 -14.52
C ARG A 75 14.62 -8.33 -14.75
N GLU A 76 15.66 -8.20 -13.92
CA GLU A 76 16.71 -7.19 -14.06
C GLU A 76 17.43 -7.31 -15.41
N SER A 77 17.84 -8.51 -15.81
CA SER A 77 18.46 -8.74 -17.11
C SER A 77 17.53 -8.41 -18.29
N LEU A 78 16.23 -8.67 -18.17
CA LEU A 78 15.24 -8.28 -19.19
C LEU A 78 15.10 -6.76 -19.28
N ILE A 79 15.06 -6.06 -18.14
CA ILE A 79 14.98 -4.59 -18.08
C ILE A 79 16.15 -3.94 -18.82
N GLU A 80 17.37 -4.47 -18.67
CA GLU A 80 18.58 -3.93 -19.30
C GLU A 80 18.58 -4.05 -20.83
N GLN A 81 17.81 -4.99 -21.38
CA GLN A 81 17.69 -5.22 -22.83
C GLN A 81 16.62 -4.34 -23.48
N LEU A 82 15.75 -3.72 -22.66
CA LEU A 82 14.64 -2.90 -23.13
C LEU A 82 15.12 -1.46 -23.40
N ASN A 83 14.65 -0.90 -24.51
CA ASN A 83 14.82 0.51 -24.84
C ASN A 83 13.79 1.38 -24.07
N ASP A 84 13.66 2.65 -24.46
CA ASP A 84 12.77 3.61 -23.80
C ASP A 84 11.53 3.97 -24.65
N THR A 85 11.07 3.04 -25.51
CA THR A 85 9.77 3.23 -26.19
C THR A 85 8.61 3.06 -25.19
N PRO A 86 7.42 3.64 -25.43
CA PRO A 86 6.33 3.60 -24.45
C PRO A 86 5.94 2.19 -23.98
N ASP A 87 5.88 1.22 -24.90
CA ASP A 87 5.61 -0.17 -24.58
C ASP A 87 6.75 -0.83 -23.79
N ALA A 88 8.00 -0.53 -24.13
CA ALA A 88 9.15 -1.01 -23.38
C ALA A 88 9.21 -0.39 -21.97
N LEU A 89 8.83 0.89 -21.80
CA LEU A 89 8.68 1.53 -20.50
C LEU A 89 7.61 0.83 -19.67
N LEU A 90 6.44 0.52 -20.24
CA LEU A 90 5.42 -0.26 -19.53
C LEU A 90 5.92 -1.67 -19.16
N GLN A 91 6.70 -2.33 -20.04
CA GLN A 91 7.36 -3.59 -19.71
C GLN A 91 8.32 -3.45 -18.53
N LYS A 92 9.18 -2.42 -18.52
CA LYS A 92 10.12 -2.14 -17.41
C LYS A 92 9.39 -1.88 -16.10
N VAL A 93 8.29 -1.13 -16.15
CA VAL A 93 7.44 -0.86 -14.99
C VAL A 93 6.84 -2.16 -14.44
N ILE A 94 6.21 -2.99 -15.29
CA ILE A 94 5.60 -4.27 -14.88
C ILE A 94 6.67 -5.23 -14.32
N LEU A 95 7.83 -5.33 -14.98
CA LEU A 95 8.97 -6.11 -14.52
C LEU A 95 9.48 -5.69 -13.15
N SER A 96 9.12 -4.51 -12.64
CA SER A 96 9.54 -3.99 -11.34
C SER A 96 8.45 -4.06 -10.26
N GLN A 97 7.28 -4.64 -10.55
CA GLN A 97 6.17 -4.72 -9.60
C GLN A 97 6.26 -5.84 -8.55
N PRO A 98 6.74 -7.06 -8.87
CA PRO A 98 6.72 -8.18 -7.94
C PRO A 98 7.36 -7.84 -6.59
N VAL A 99 6.86 -8.48 -5.52
CA VAL A 99 7.21 -8.14 -4.12
C VAL A 99 8.70 -8.27 -3.80
N ASN A 100 9.41 -9.19 -4.46
CA ASN A 100 10.84 -9.41 -4.29
C ASN A 100 11.74 -8.44 -5.10
N THR A 101 11.16 -7.37 -5.65
CA THR A 101 11.93 -6.31 -6.34
C THR A 101 12.64 -5.41 -5.33
N PRO A 102 13.95 -5.17 -5.46
CA PRO A 102 14.68 -4.26 -4.56
C PRO A 102 14.14 -2.83 -4.58
N TYR A 103 14.18 -2.15 -3.43
CA TYR A 103 13.74 -0.76 -3.25
C TYR A 103 14.19 0.19 -4.38
N LYS A 104 15.49 0.19 -4.71
CA LYS A 104 16.06 1.08 -5.75
C LYS A 104 15.46 0.84 -7.13
N ALA A 105 15.15 -0.42 -7.47
CA ALA A 105 14.54 -0.76 -8.74
C ALA A 105 13.06 -0.34 -8.77
N ARG A 106 12.32 -0.58 -7.68
CA ARG A 106 10.93 -0.12 -7.51
C ARG A 106 10.83 1.41 -7.59
N LEU A 107 11.79 2.13 -7.02
CA LEU A 107 11.89 3.59 -7.10
C LEU A 107 12.16 4.06 -8.54
N ARG A 108 13.10 3.42 -9.24
CA ARG A 108 13.38 3.72 -10.66
C ARG A 108 12.15 3.51 -11.53
N ALA A 109 11.34 2.50 -11.23
CA ALA A 109 10.10 2.23 -11.96
C ALA A 109 9.05 3.34 -11.83
N GLN A 110 9.04 4.10 -10.73
CA GLN A 110 8.18 5.30 -10.62
C GLN A 110 8.54 6.30 -11.71
N HIS A 111 9.83 6.52 -11.93
CA HIS A 111 10.29 7.45 -12.95
C HIS A 111 9.94 6.98 -14.38
N TRP A 112 10.06 5.67 -14.66
CA TRP A 112 9.60 5.14 -15.95
C TRP A 112 8.10 5.29 -16.14
N PHE A 113 7.30 5.16 -15.07
CA PHE A 113 5.87 5.39 -15.14
C PHE A 113 5.53 6.85 -15.43
N GLU A 114 6.23 7.81 -14.82
CA GLU A 114 6.08 9.24 -15.15
C GLU A 114 6.39 9.53 -16.62
N GLN A 115 7.46 8.94 -17.17
CA GLN A 115 7.81 9.07 -18.59
C GLN A 115 6.77 8.43 -19.52
N LEU A 116 6.10 7.37 -19.06
CA LEU A 116 5.09 6.64 -19.80
C LEU A 116 3.75 7.41 -19.89
N LEU A 117 3.39 8.19 -18.87
CA LEU A 117 2.09 8.87 -18.77
C LEU A 117 1.64 9.60 -20.05
N PRO A 118 2.48 10.43 -20.71
CA PRO A 118 2.04 11.18 -21.90
C PRO A 118 1.69 10.29 -23.10
N ALA A 119 2.20 9.05 -23.14
CA ALA A 119 1.94 8.11 -24.21
C ALA A 119 0.69 7.26 -23.99
N LEU A 120 0.15 7.23 -22.76
CA LEU A 120 -1.06 6.49 -22.42
C LEU A 120 -2.31 7.31 -22.73
N THR A 121 -3.39 6.64 -23.14
CA THR A 121 -4.71 7.29 -23.20
C THR A 121 -5.15 7.72 -21.81
N GLU A 122 -5.94 8.79 -21.70
CA GLU A 122 -6.34 9.37 -20.42
C GLU A 122 -7.00 8.32 -19.49
N ALA A 123 -7.87 7.47 -20.06
CA ALA A 123 -8.49 6.37 -19.34
C ALA A 123 -7.45 5.39 -18.75
N ASN A 124 -6.40 5.08 -19.51
CA ASN A 124 -5.37 4.14 -19.06
C ASN A 124 -4.31 4.76 -18.15
N GLN A 125 -4.08 6.08 -18.21
CA GLN A 125 -3.32 6.79 -17.18
C GLN A 125 -3.98 6.59 -15.80
N GLN A 126 -5.30 6.80 -15.71
CA GLN A 126 -6.04 6.64 -14.47
C GLN A 126 -6.04 5.18 -13.99
N ARG A 127 -6.30 4.23 -14.89
CA ARG A 127 -6.33 2.79 -14.55
C ARG A 127 -4.97 2.30 -14.09
N LEU A 128 -3.91 2.53 -14.88
CA LEU A 128 -2.57 2.05 -14.54
C LEU A 128 -2.01 2.75 -13.31
N SER A 129 -2.30 4.04 -13.10
CA SER A 129 -1.91 4.72 -11.85
C SER A 129 -2.55 4.05 -10.64
N ALA A 130 -3.84 3.68 -10.74
CA ALA A 130 -4.56 3.03 -9.64
C ALA A 130 -4.04 1.61 -9.33
N ILE A 131 -3.67 0.82 -10.35
CA ILE A 131 -3.32 -0.60 -10.14
C ILE A 131 -1.82 -0.86 -10.06
N ILE A 132 -0.97 0.01 -10.64
CA ILE A 132 0.50 -0.15 -10.66
C ILE A 132 1.17 0.91 -9.78
N GLN A 133 0.97 2.19 -10.10
CA GLN A 133 1.77 3.27 -9.51
C GLN A 133 1.51 3.41 -8.00
N LYS A 134 0.26 3.68 -7.60
CA LYS A 134 -0.09 3.93 -6.19
C LYS A 134 0.26 2.76 -5.28
N PRO A 135 -0.04 1.48 -5.62
CA PRO A 135 0.39 0.36 -4.80
C PRO A 135 1.92 0.27 -4.65
N SER A 136 2.66 0.58 -5.72
CA SER A 136 4.11 0.58 -5.67
C SER A 136 4.69 1.74 -4.84
N GLU A 137 4.06 2.92 -4.86
CA GLU A 137 4.39 4.05 -3.99
C GLU A 137 4.20 3.69 -2.52
N HIS A 138 3.03 3.13 -2.16
CA HIS A 138 2.78 2.66 -0.80
C HIS A 138 3.80 1.61 -0.35
N MET A 139 4.21 0.70 -1.24
CA MET A 139 5.25 -0.28 -0.90
C MET A 139 6.60 0.39 -0.59
N LEU A 140 7.00 1.39 -1.38
CA LEU A 140 8.21 2.18 -1.11
C LEU A 140 8.12 2.89 0.24
N GLU A 141 6.97 3.48 0.56
CA GLU A 141 6.71 4.14 1.84
C GLU A 141 6.81 3.15 3.00
N PHE A 142 6.23 1.96 2.87
CA PHE A 142 6.31 0.92 3.91
C PHE A 142 7.74 0.40 4.11
N GLU A 143 8.48 0.13 3.03
CA GLU A 143 9.89 -0.29 3.11
C GLU A 143 10.75 0.79 3.81
N SER A 144 10.50 2.06 3.50
CA SER A 144 11.16 3.20 4.16
C SER A 144 10.77 3.31 5.64
N ALA A 145 9.48 3.22 5.95
CA ALA A 145 8.97 3.29 7.31
C ALA A 145 9.51 2.16 8.20
N ILE A 146 9.56 0.92 7.69
CA ILE A 146 10.13 -0.23 8.40
C ILE A 146 11.61 0.01 8.69
N THR A 147 12.36 0.54 7.72
CA THR A 147 13.79 0.85 7.89
C THR A 147 14.00 1.91 8.98
N LEU A 148 13.16 2.95 8.99
CA LEU A 148 13.20 4.00 10.02
C LEU A 148 12.83 3.45 11.39
N LEU A 149 11.77 2.65 11.48
CA LEU A 149 11.34 2.00 12.73
C LEU A 149 12.43 1.09 13.30
N SER A 150 13.07 0.28 12.46
CA SER A 150 14.19 -0.56 12.87
C SER A 150 15.35 0.27 13.43
N LYS A 151 15.68 1.39 12.79
CA LYS A 151 16.73 2.30 13.28
C LYS A 151 16.35 2.94 14.61
N VAL A 152 15.09 3.34 14.80
CA VAL A 152 14.60 3.92 16.06
C VAL A 152 14.66 2.88 17.18
N ASN A 153 14.15 1.67 16.96
CA ASN A 153 14.18 0.60 17.97
C ASN A 153 15.62 0.27 18.37
N ASN A 154 16.52 0.07 17.41
CA ASN A 154 17.93 -0.17 17.69
C ASN A 154 18.59 1.00 18.46
N GLY A 155 18.12 2.23 18.24
CA GLY A 155 18.59 3.41 18.99
C GLY A 155 18.04 3.46 20.41
N GLN A 156 16.77 3.07 20.59
CA GLN A 156 16.13 2.98 21.91
C GLN A 156 16.77 1.89 22.76
N ASP A 157 17.04 0.70 22.20
CA ASP A 157 17.70 -0.40 22.91
C ASP A 157 19.05 0.04 23.48
N LYS A 158 19.88 0.68 22.66
CA LYS A 158 21.16 1.25 23.11
C LYS A 158 21.00 2.31 24.20
N THR A 159 19.92 3.10 24.15
CA THR A 159 19.65 4.12 25.16
C THR A 159 19.24 3.48 26.49
N ILE A 160 18.43 2.42 26.44
CA ILE A 160 18.02 1.64 27.62
C ILE A 160 19.25 1.01 28.27
N GLU A 161 20.11 0.34 27.49
CA GLU A 161 21.36 -0.24 27.99
C GLU A 161 22.25 0.80 28.69
N ALA A 162 22.39 2.00 28.11
CA ALA A 162 23.16 3.08 28.72
C ALA A 162 22.53 3.59 30.03
N GLN A 163 21.20 3.70 30.10
CA GLN A 163 20.50 4.11 31.30
C GLN A 163 20.60 3.06 32.42
N GLU A 164 20.52 1.77 32.07
CA GLU A 164 20.72 0.67 33.03
C GLU A 164 22.13 0.69 33.62
N GLN A 165 23.16 0.95 32.81
CA GLN A 165 24.53 1.12 33.29
C GLN A 165 24.65 2.30 34.26
N GLN A 166 24.09 3.46 33.91
CA GLN A 166 24.08 4.63 34.81
C GLN A 166 23.36 4.33 36.12
N ILE A 167 22.20 3.67 36.08
CA ILE A 167 21.47 3.27 37.29
C ILE A 167 22.33 2.35 38.16
N SER A 168 23.04 1.40 37.56
CA SER A 168 23.95 0.50 38.28
C SER A 168 25.11 1.26 38.93
N GLU A 169 25.71 2.21 38.23
CA GLU A 169 26.79 3.05 38.75
C GLU A 169 26.31 3.93 39.90
N LEU A 170 25.17 4.60 39.75
CA LEU A 170 24.58 5.42 40.83
C LEU A 170 24.24 4.56 42.05
N LYS A 171 23.69 3.35 41.87
CA LYS A 171 23.43 2.43 42.99
C LYS A 171 24.71 2.06 43.74
N ALA A 172 25.78 1.72 43.02
CA ALA A 172 27.07 1.40 43.63
C ALA A 172 27.67 2.58 44.41
N GLN A 173 27.54 3.81 43.88
CA GLN A 173 27.96 5.02 44.59
C GLN A 173 27.14 5.24 45.87
N LEU A 174 25.82 5.02 45.81
CA LEU A 174 24.93 5.19 46.95
C LEU A 174 25.23 4.17 48.06
N GLU A 175 25.49 2.91 47.70
CA GLU A 175 25.93 1.88 48.65
C GLU A 175 27.28 2.24 49.31
N ALA A 176 28.22 2.78 48.53
CA ALA A 176 29.51 3.21 49.06
C ALA A 176 29.35 4.36 50.07
N LEU A 177 28.49 5.34 49.78
CA LEU A 177 28.19 6.45 50.70
C LEU A 177 27.52 5.96 51.98
N LEU A 178 26.54 5.06 51.89
CA LEU A 178 25.90 4.46 53.07
C LEU A 178 26.90 3.71 53.94
N LYS A 179 27.85 2.99 53.32
CA LYS A 179 28.90 2.31 54.07
C LYS A 179 29.81 3.30 54.81
N ILE A 180 30.20 4.39 54.15
CA ILE A 180 30.99 5.47 54.78
C ILE A 180 30.22 6.07 55.96
N GLU A 181 28.94 6.39 55.78
CA GLU A 181 28.07 6.93 56.83
C GLU A 181 27.99 5.97 58.02
N SER A 182 27.73 4.68 57.78
CA SER A 182 27.64 3.69 58.87
C SER A 182 28.96 3.56 59.64
N ASN A 183 30.09 3.58 58.94
CA ASN A 183 31.41 3.52 59.57
C ASN A 183 31.70 4.76 60.42
N LEU A 184 31.24 5.93 59.97
CA LEU A 184 31.43 7.20 60.66
C LEU A 184 30.55 7.26 61.91
N MET A 185 29.30 6.81 61.81
CA MET A 185 28.42 6.65 62.98
C MET A 185 29.02 5.69 64.02
N SER A 186 29.53 4.53 63.60
CA SER A 186 30.16 3.59 64.54
C SER A 186 31.41 4.17 65.21
N GLN A 187 32.19 5.00 64.51
CA GLN A 187 33.36 5.68 65.10
C GLN A 187 32.95 6.80 66.06
N GLU A 188 31.87 7.53 65.77
CA GLU A 188 31.31 8.52 66.71
C GLU A 188 30.76 7.86 67.98
N GLU A 189 30.15 6.69 67.87
CA GLU A 189 29.68 5.91 69.04
C GLU A 189 30.85 5.38 69.89
N GLU A 190 31.96 4.98 69.27
CA GLU A 190 33.18 4.53 69.97
C GLU A 190 33.96 5.68 70.64
N THR A 191 33.85 6.92 70.14
CA THR A 191 34.54 8.09 70.72
C THR A 191 33.75 8.78 71.84
N GLN A 192 32.48 8.42 72.05
CA GLN A 192 31.64 8.93 73.14
C GLN A 192 31.57 8.00 74.37
N GLN A 193 32.29 6.87 74.37
CA GLN A 193 32.52 6.00 75.54
C GLN A 193 33.87 6.29 76.19
#